data_AF-A0A9Q0R3R0-F1
#
_entry.id   AF-A0A9Q0R3R0-F1
#
_cell.length_a   1.000
_cell.length_b   1.000
_cell.length_c   1.000
_cell.angle_alpha   90.00
_cell.angle_beta   90.00
_cell.angle_gamma   90.00
#
_symmetry.space_group_name_H-M   'P 1'
#
loop_
_entity.id
_entity.type
_entity.pdbx_description
1 polymer ?
#
loop_
_entity_poly.entity_id
_entity_poly.type
_entity_poly.pdbx_seq_one_letter_code
_entity_poly.pdbx_strand_id
1 'polypeptide(L)'
;MYSGVLRGLGSNDDDTVVYVLSTLRDRVLTPESLVPPGLRSVLFRSVTLDQLIIISGNHLGGPAAEIAHKILVMVCTDPCNGLMLDSKAGTNSLKGNPQRLLGVMKKLKASEITYHRELLLAIVHGRPLLSSSYLDEFPYNLEPRASPTWFAAISLVADLVSSAITSNPFSSLVSPSQDPPSLDSLEVQCMLKCIVPRAFSRMVINRGLLHSDSLVKHGSLRLLLEALKSLARLLDAIDRASSSRTLQRWVSLKQEFQHETRALLPDPQVLLKLLSSLTSIHSKASKTSLKRARKSEDLPDVYHRDKVKKLKSDTVNGDFDIIISGISTDSDMLY
;
A
#
# COMPACT_ATOMS: atom_id res chain seq x y z
N MET A 1 5.40 -37.23 -1.56
CA MET A 1 5.16 -37.75 -2.93
C MET A 1 4.70 -36.65 -3.88
N TYR A 2 3.64 -35.90 -3.59
CA TYR A 2 3.03 -34.97 -4.56
C TYR A 2 3.78 -33.66 -4.86
N SER A 3 4.67 -33.17 -3.97
CA SER A 3 5.41 -31.92 -4.20
C SER A 3 6.48 -32.02 -5.30
N GLY A 4 6.82 -33.23 -5.75
CA GLY A 4 7.77 -33.42 -6.86
C GLY A 4 7.19 -33.05 -8.21
N VAL A 5 5.85 -33.13 -8.36
CA VAL A 5 5.17 -32.93 -9.66
C VAL A 5 5.30 -31.50 -10.15
N LEU A 6 5.29 -30.53 -9.23
CA LEU A 6 5.42 -29.11 -9.55
C LEU A 6 6.88 -28.65 -9.50
N ARG A 7 7.84 -29.54 -9.28
CA ARG A 7 9.25 -29.18 -9.16
C ARG A 7 9.85 -28.94 -10.54
N GLY A 8 10.36 -27.73 -10.73
CA GLY A 8 11.05 -27.33 -11.96
C GLY A 8 10.07 -26.76 -12.97
N LEU A 9 8.84 -26.41 -12.56
CA LEU A 9 7.81 -25.93 -13.47
C LEU A 9 8.29 -24.67 -14.22
N GLY A 10 8.96 -23.76 -13.53
CA GLY A 10 9.48 -22.52 -14.11
C GLY A 10 10.63 -22.68 -15.12
N SER A 11 11.12 -23.89 -15.38
CA SER A 11 12.11 -24.15 -16.45
C SER A 11 11.52 -24.83 -17.68
N ASN A 12 10.21 -25.11 -17.70
CA ASN A 12 9.54 -25.65 -18.88
C ASN A 12 9.13 -24.52 -19.83
N ASP A 13 8.71 -24.87 -21.04
CA ASP A 13 8.11 -23.93 -21.98
C ASP A 13 6.78 -23.37 -21.47
N ASP A 14 6.40 -22.19 -21.97
CA ASP A 14 5.23 -21.46 -21.49
C ASP A 14 3.92 -22.25 -21.68
N ASP A 15 3.77 -23.02 -22.76
CA ASP A 15 2.56 -23.81 -23.03
C ASP A 15 2.40 -24.91 -21.97
N THR A 16 3.47 -25.62 -21.64
CA THR A 16 3.50 -26.61 -20.57
C THR A 16 3.16 -25.97 -19.22
N VAL A 17 3.75 -24.82 -18.90
CA VAL A 17 3.46 -24.11 -17.65
C VAL A 17 1.99 -23.71 -17.59
N VAL A 18 1.45 -23.12 -18.65
CA VAL A 18 0.04 -22.72 -18.75
C VAL A 18 -0.88 -23.92 -18.58
N TYR A 19 -0.60 -25.05 -19.24
CA TYR A 19 -1.42 -26.26 -19.15
C TYR A 19 -1.45 -26.82 -17.72
N VAL A 20 -0.27 -26.97 -17.10
CA VAL A 20 -0.15 -27.52 -15.73
C VAL A 20 -0.82 -26.60 -14.72
N LEU A 21 -0.56 -25.29 -14.78
CA LEU A 21 -1.13 -24.33 -13.85
C LEU A 21 -2.65 -24.18 -14.04
N SER A 22 -3.15 -24.16 -15.28
CA SER A 22 -4.60 -24.14 -15.54
C SER A 22 -5.27 -25.38 -15.00
N THR A 23 -4.68 -26.57 -15.20
CA THR A 23 -5.20 -27.81 -14.63
C THR A 23 -5.26 -27.76 -13.11
N LEU A 24 -4.21 -27.24 -12.46
CA LEU A 24 -4.18 -27.09 -11.00
C LEU A 24 -5.29 -26.13 -10.52
N ARG A 25 -5.45 -24.99 -11.18
CA ARG A 25 -6.49 -24.00 -10.87
C ARG A 25 -7.90 -24.59 -11.05
N ASP A 26 -8.17 -25.17 -12.22
CA ASP A 26 -9.52 -25.50 -12.67
C ASP A 26 -10.00 -26.88 -12.18
N ARG A 27 -9.09 -27.75 -11.73
CA ARG A 27 -9.43 -29.12 -11.29
C ARG A 27 -9.08 -29.39 -9.83
N VAL A 28 -8.09 -28.71 -9.25
CA VAL A 28 -7.63 -28.99 -7.88
C VAL A 28 -8.06 -27.90 -6.91
N LEU A 29 -7.99 -26.63 -7.30
CA LEU A 29 -8.30 -25.46 -6.46
C LEU A 29 -9.76 -25.01 -6.57
N THR A 30 -10.68 -25.92 -6.89
CA THR A 30 -12.11 -25.64 -6.96
C THR A 30 -12.87 -26.22 -5.76
N PRO A 31 -14.07 -25.73 -5.43
CA PRO A 31 -14.90 -26.31 -4.37
C PRO A 31 -15.27 -27.77 -4.63
N GLU A 32 -15.46 -28.16 -5.89
CA GLU A 32 -15.90 -29.50 -6.32
C GLU A 32 -14.75 -30.53 -6.33
N SER A 33 -13.51 -30.08 -6.14
CA SER A 33 -12.34 -30.94 -6.14
C SER A 33 -12.36 -31.92 -4.97
N LEU A 34 -12.17 -33.20 -5.28
CA LEU A 34 -12.04 -34.29 -4.31
C LEU A 34 -10.76 -34.20 -3.46
N VAL A 35 -9.84 -33.28 -3.79
CA VAL A 35 -8.64 -33.05 -3.00
C VAL A 35 -9.02 -32.21 -1.78
N PRO A 36 -8.92 -32.73 -0.55
CA PRO A 36 -9.27 -31.97 0.64
C PRO A 36 -8.32 -30.79 0.86
N PRO A 37 -8.79 -29.68 1.47
CA PRO A 37 -7.99 -28.48 1.77
C PRO A 37 -6.61 -28.74 2.39
N GLY A 38 -6.51 -29.71 3.32
CA GLY A 38 -5.24 -30.08 3.94
C GLY A 38 -4.22 -30.66 2.96
N LEU A 39 -4.66 -31.45 1.98
CA LEU A 39 -3.80 -31.98 0.92
C LEU A 39 -3.45 -30.91 -0.12
N ARG A 40 -4.36 -29.97 -0.41
CA ARG A 40 -4.04 -28.80 -1.26
C ARG A 40 -2.87 -28.03 -0.66
N SER A 41 -2.89 -27.74 0.64
CA SER A 41 -1.80 -27.07 1.35
C SER A 41 -0.45 -27.80 1.26
N VAL A 42 -0.44 -29.13 1.11
CA VAL A 42 0.78 -29.95 0.92
C VAL A 42 1.35 -29.82 -0.51
N LEU A 43 0.54 -29.48 -1.51
CA LEU A 43 1.04 -29.18 -2.86
C LEU A 43 1.83 -27.87 -2.89
N PHE A 44 1.39 -26.89 -2.10
CA PHE A 44 2.00 -25.55 -1.99
C PHE A 44 3.00 -25.47 -0.84
N ARG A 45 4.02 -26.32 -0.88
CA ARG A 45 5.22 -26.18 -0.01
C ARG A 45 6.11 -25.05 -0.53
N SER A 46 7.11 -24.68 0.26
CA SER A 46 8.01 -23.57 -0.05
C SER A 46 8.61 -23.64 -1.45
N VAL A 47 9.06 -24.82 -1.91
CA VAL A 47 9.63 -24.98 -3.27
C VAL A 47 8.62 -24.64 -4.36
N THR A 48 7.38 -25.14 -4.26
CA THR A 48 6.32 -24.85 -5.22
C THR A 48 5.96 -23.37 -5.21
N LEU A 49 5.81 -22.78 -4.02
CA LEU A 49 5.49 -21.37 -3.86
C LEU A 49 6.59 -20.48 -4.44
N ASP A 50 7.86 -20.81 -4.20
CA ASP A 50 9.00 -20.08 -4.75
C ASP A 50 8.98 -20.09 -6.28
N GLN A 51 8.63 -21.23 -6.90
CA GLN A 51 8.51 -21.32 -8.35
C GLN A 51 7.34 -20.50 -8.89
N LEU A 52 6.19 -20.54 -8.22
CA LEU A 52 5.05 -19.70 -8.60
C LEU A 52 5.39 -18.21 -8.49
N ILE A 53 6.12 -17.80 -7.45
CA ILE A 53 6.61 -16.42 -7.30
C ILE A 53 7.51 -16.05 -8.47
N ILE A 54 8.47 -16.92 -8.85
CA ILE A 54 9.35 -16.68 -9.99
C ILE A 54 8.55 -16.54 -11.30
N ILE A 55 7.60 -17.45 -11.56
CA ILE A 55 6.77 -17.43 -12.76
C ILE A 55 5.89 -16.17 -12.79
N SER A 56 5.22 -15.83 -11.68
CA SER A 56 4.40 -14.63 -11.58
C SER A 56 5.21 -13.34 -11.67
N GLY A 57 6.50 -13.40 -11.34
CA GLY A 57 7.41 -12.27 -11.44
C GLY A 57 7.94 -12.00 -12.85
N ASN A 58 7.68 -12.90 -13.81
CA ASN A 58 8.15 -12.75 -15.18
C ASN A 58 7.19 -11.85 -15.98
N HIS A 59 7.57 -10.58 -16.19
CA HIS A 59 6.80 -9.62 -16.99
C HIS A 59 6.61 -10.04 -18.46
N LEU A 60 7.46 -10.93 -18.99
CA LEU A 60 7.33 -11.49 -20.33
C LEU A 60 6.58 -12.83 -20.34
N GLY A 61 6.21 -13.37 -19.17
CA GLY A 61 5.61 -14.70 -19.03
C GLY A 61 4.14 -14.80 -19.44
N GLY A 62 3.55 -13.73 -19.98
CA GLY A 62 2.20 -13.73 -20.56
C GLY A 62 1.15 -14.46 -19.70
N PRO A 63 0.38 -15.40 -20.26
CA PRO A 63 -0.63 -16.17 -19.54
C PRO A 63 -0.06 -17.00 -18.37
N ALA A 64 1.18 -17.51 -18.47
CA ALA A 64 1.79 -18.30 -17.41
C ALA A 64 1.96 -17.47 -16.13
N ALA A 65 2.46 -16.23 -16.26
CA ALA A 65 2.63 -15.30 -15.14
C ALA A 65 1.29 -14.93 -14.49
N GLU A 66 0.26 -14.65 -15.31
CA GLU A 66 -1.08 -14.32 -14.84
C GLU A 66 -1.72 -15.49 -14.06
N ILE A 67 -1.65 -16.72 -14.60
CA ILE A 67 -2.23 -17.89 -13.94
C ILE A 67 -1.47 -18.20 -12.64
N ALA A 68 -0.14 -18.10 -12.64
CA ALA A 68 0.67 -18.28 -11.44
C ALA A 68 0.29 -17.28 -10.35
N HIS A 69 0.10 -16.00 -10.71
CA HIS A 69 -0.37 -14.97 -9.79
C HIS A 69 -1.76 -15.31 -9.23
N LYS A 70 -2.73 -15.69 -10.08
CA LYS A 70 -4.07 -16.08 -9.64
C LYS A 70 -4.04 -17.25 -8.66
N ILE A 71 -3.24 -18.28 -8.95
CA ILE A 71 -3.05 -19.43 -8.04
C ILE A 71 -2.48 -18.96 -6.71
N LEU A 72 -1.44 -18.12 -6.72
CA LEU A 72 -0.87 -17.56 -5.49
C LEU A 72 -1.92 -16.80 -4.67
N VAL A 73 -2.74 -15.96 -5.30
CA VAL A 73 -3.83 -15.24 -4.63
C VAL A 73 -4.82 -16.22 -4.01
N MET A 74 -5.28 -17.24 -4.76
CA MET A 74 -6.21 -18.25 -4.24
C MET A 74 -5.63 -18.98 -3.03
N VAL A 75 -4.41 -19.49 -3.13
CA VAL A 75 -3.85 -20.32 -2.05
C VAL A 75 -3.44 -19.49 -0.84
N CYS A 76 -3.00 -18.25 -1.03
CA CYS A 76 -2.53 -17.40 0.05
C CYS A 76 -3.63 -16.58 0.73
N THR A 77 -4.81 -16.42 0.11
CA THR A 77 -5.90 -15.58 0.67
C THR A 77 -7.17 -16.34 1.01
N ASP A 78 -7.43 -17.50 0.38
CA ASP A 78 -8.61 -18.33 0.68
C ASP A 78 -8.29 -19.45 1.68
N PRO A 79 -8.95 -19.48 2.85
CA PRO A 79 -8.78 -20.55 3.83
C PRO A 79 -9.11 -21.96 3.31
N CYS A 80 -9.92 -22.09 2.27
CA CYS A 80 -10.29 -23.38 1.66
C CYS A 80 -9.09 -24.09 1.02
N ASN A 81 -7.97 -23.40 0.82
CA ASN A 81 -6.74 -23.98 0.28
C ASN A 81 -5.71 -24.37 1.36
N GLY A 82 -6.03 -24.11 2.64
CA GLY A 82 -5.30 -24.63 3.80
C GLY A 82 -3.95 -23.98 4.12
N LEU A 83 -3.55 -22.91 3.41
CA LEU A 83 -2.43 -22.05 3.84
C LEU A 83 -2.92 -20.86 4.67
N MET A 84 -4.00 -20.22 4.25
CA MET A 84 -4.66 -19.19 5.03
C MET A 84 -5.47 -19.84 6.17
N LEU A 85 -5.40 -19.29 7.38
CA LEU A 85 -6.22 -19.79 8.49
C LEU A 85 -7.67 -19.30 8.27
N ASP A 86 -8.65 -20.17 8.52
CA ASP A 86 -10.06 -19.77 8.47
C ASP A 86 -10.42 -19.09 9.79
N SER A 87 -10.73 -17.79 9.73
CA SER A 87 -11.14 -16.99 10.88
C SER A 87 -12.59 -17.27 11.32
N LYS A 88 -13.39 -17.96 10.48
CA LYS A 88 -14.83 -18.19 10.69
C LYS A 88 -15.16 -19.63 11.08
N ALA A 89 -14.30 -20.59 10.81
CA ALA A 89 -14.52 -21.97 11.20
C ALA A 89 -14.13 -22.21 12.66
N GLY A 90 -14.99 -22.91 13.40
CA GLY A 90 -14.78 -23.31 14.80
C GLY A 90 -13.64 -24.32 14.99
N THR A 91 -13.75 -25.18 16.00
CA THR A 91 -12.70 -26.12 16.44
C THR A 91 -12.18 -27.10 15.36
N ASN A 92 -12.87 -27.26 14.23
CA ASN A 92 -12.51 -28.14 13.11
C ASN A 92 -11.86 -27.40 11.92
N SER A 93 -11.51 -26.13 12.09
CA SER A 93 -10.85 -25.30 11.07
C SER A 93 -9.43 -25.79 10.75
N LEU A 94 -9.03 -25.69 9.48
CA LEU A 94 -7.62 -25.84 9.14
C LEU A 94 -6.82 -24.71 9.78
N LYS A 95 -5.83 -25.08 10.61
CA LYS A 95 -4.94 -24.14 11.31
C LYS A 95 -4.12 -23.20 10.41
N GLY A 96 -4.19 -23.37 9.09
CA GLY A 96 -3.36 -22.64 8.12
C GLY A 96 -1.87 -22.86 8.34
N ASN A 97 -1.05 -22.02 7.72
CA ASN A 97 0.39 -22.00 7.92
C ASN A 97 0.94 -20.55 7.86
N PRO A 98 0.80 -19.76 8.96
CA PRO A 98 1.21 -18.35 8.97
C PRO A 98 2.72 -18.16 8.77
N GLN A 99 3.54 -19.10 9.24
CA GLN A 99 5.00 -19.05 9.02
C GLN A 99 5.35 -19.19 7.53
N ARG A 100 4.68 -20.10 6.81
CA ARG A 100 4.89 -20.27 5.37
C ARG A 100 4.40 -19.04 4.60
N LEU A 101 3.25 -18.47 4.97
CA LEU A 101 2.75 -17.23 4.37
C LEU A 101 3.73 -16.07 4.58
N LEU A 102 4.25 -15.89 5.81
CA LEU A 102 5.27 -14.87 6.07
C LEU A 102 6.54 -15.12 5.22
N GLY A 103 6.95 -16.39 5.07
CA GLY A 103 8.04 -16.78 4.18
C GLY A 103 7.79 -16.42 2.72
N VAL A 104 6.56 -16.58 2.22
CA VAL A 104 6.14 -16.11 0.88
C VAL A 104 6.26 -14.59 0.81
N MET A 105 5.64 -13.86 1.75
CA MET A 105 5.64 -12.40 1.78
C MET A 105 7.06 -11.81 1.70
N LYS A 106 8.01 -12.40 2.42
CA LYS A 106 9.43 -11.97 2.43
C LYS A 106 10.16 -12.21 1.10
N LYS A 107 9.73 -13.18 0.30
CA LYS A 107 10.33 -13.49 -1.01
C LYS A 107 9.73 -12.67 -2.15
N LEU A 108 8.61 -11.99 -1.91
CA LEU A 108 7.97 -11.13 -2.90
C LEU A 108 8.83 -9.88 -3.15
N LYS A 109 9.07 -9.59 -4.43
CA LYS A 109 9.64 -8.32 -4.88
C LYS A 109 8.56 -7.24 -5.03
N ALA A 110 7.83 -6.97 -3.96
CA ALA A 110 6.64 -6.11 -3.95
C ALA A 110 6.89 -4.62 -4.24
N SER A 111 8.15 -4.15 -4.18
CA SER A 111 8.54 -2.82 -4.65
C SER A 111 8.74 -2.75 -6.17
N GLU A 112 8.98 -3.88 -6.84
CA GLU A 112 9.41 -3.92 -8.24
C GLU A 112 8.36 -4.55 -9.16
N ILE A 113 7.58 -5.50 -8.65
CA ILE A 113 6.68 -6.34 -9.45
C ILE A 113 5.24 -6.14 -8.99
N THR A 114 4.37 -5.73 -9.91
CA THR A 114 2.95 -5.42 -9.63
C THR A 114 2.20 -6.62 -9.05
N TYR A 115 2.29 -7.80 -9.68
CA TYR A 115 1.65 -9.01 -9.15
C TYR A 115 2.14 -9.40 -7.75
N HIS A 116 3.40 -9.15 -7.43
CA HIS A 116 3.94 -9.40 -6.09
C HIS A 116 3.39 -8.39 -5.08
N ARG A 117 3.27 -7.12 -5.47
CA ARG A 117 2.65 -6.08 -4.65
C ARG A 117 1.19 -6.40 -4.35
N GLU A 118 0.42 -6.72 -5.37
CA GLU A 118 -1.00 -7.07 -5.27
C GLU A 118 -1.22 -8.28 -4.37
N LEU A 119 -0.41 -9.34 -4.56
CA LEU A 119 -0.46 -10.52 -3.70
C LEU A 119 -0.16 -10.19 -2.23
N LEU A 120 0.89 -9.40 -1.98
CA LEU A 120 1.26 -9.00 -0.62
C LEU A 120 0.11 -8.23 0.06
N LEU A 121 -0.48 -7.27 -0.64
CA LEU A 121 -1.62 -6.50 -0.13
C LEU A 121 -2.86 -7.37 0.09
N ALA A 122 -3.13 -8.33 -0.81
CA ALA A 122 -4.25 -9.26 -0.67
C ALA A 122 -4.09 -10.18 0.54
N ILE A 123 -2.87 -10.66 0.81
CA ILE A 123 -2.57 -11.44 2.04
C ILE A 123 -2.80 -10.59 3.29
N VAL A 124 -2.29 -9.35 3.29
CA VAL A 124 -2.45 -8.43 4.43
C VAL A 124 -3.90 -8.07 4.67
N HIS A 125 -4.69 -7.83 3.63
CA HIS A 125 -6.12 -7.57 3.75
C HIS A 125 -6.87 -8.78 4.34
N GLY A 126 -6.51 -10.01 3.92
CA GLY A 126 -7.10 -11.23 4.51
C GLY A 126 -6.67 -11.48 5.96
N ARG A 127 -5.45 -11.05 6.34
CA ARG A 127 -4.87 -11.25 7.68
C ARG A 127 -4.01 -10.06 8.11
N PRO A 128 -4.61 -9.02 8.70
CA PRO A 128 -3.87 -7.87 9.21
C PRO A 128 -2.72 -8.22 10.17
N LEU A 129 -2.88 -9.25 11.00
CA LEU A 129 -1.83 -9.68 11.95
C LEU A 129 -0.51 -10.05 11.25
N LEU A 130 -0.55 -10.61 10.04
CA LEU A 130 0.66 -10.94 9.28
C LEU A 130 1.42 -9.69 8.83
N SER A 131 0.72 -8.56 8.65
CA SER A 131 1.35 -7.28 8.31
C SER A 131 2.36 -6.87 9.37
N SER A 132 2.02 -7.02 10.66
CA SER A 132 2.92 -6.69 11.77
C SER A 132 4.23 -7.47 11.71
N SER A 133 4.16 -8.79 11.52
CA SER A 133 5.34 -9.65 11.42
C SER A 133 6.18 -9.36 10.17
N TYR A 134 5.53 -8.99 9.07
CA TYR A 134 6.24 -8.58 7.86
C TYR A 134 6.94 -7.24 8.02
N LEU A 135 6.31 -6.26 8.68
CA LEU A 135 6.87 -4.93 8.91
C LEU A 135 8.00 -4.93 9.96
N ASP A 136 7.98 -5.87 10.92
CA ASP A 136 9.11 -6.09 11.85
C ASP A 136 10.38 -6.54 11.11
N GLU A 137 10.24 -7.25 9.99
CA GLU A 137 11.33 -7.74 9.14
C GLU A 137 11.27 -7.14 7.74
N PHE A 138 10.90 -5.87 7.65
CA PHE A 138 10.67 -5.20 6.38
C PHE A 138 11.94 -5.20 5.51
N PRO A 139 11.91 -5.77 4.29
CA PRO A 139 13.13 -6.09 3.56
C PRO A 139 13.77 -4.89 2.84
N TYR A 140 13.15 -3.71 2.88
CA TYR A 140 13.61 -2.54 2.13
C TYR A 140 14.14 -1.44 3.05
N ASN A 141 15.17 -0.73 2.59
CA ASN A 141 15.74 0.40 3.31
C ASN A 141 14.90 1.67 3.15
N LEU A 142 14.40 2.17 4.27
CA LEU A 142 13.49 3.31 4.39
C LEU A 142 14.17 4.64 4.65
N GLU A 143 15.50 4.64 4.74
CA GLU A 143 16.29 5.85 4.91
C GLU A 143 16.02 6.84 3.76
N PRO A 144 15.58 8.08 4.06
CA PRO A 144 15.14 9.04 3.05
C PRO A 144 16.22 9.34 2.01
N ARG A 145 15.90 9.06 0.75
CA ARG A 145 16.77 9.34 -0.39
C ARG A 145 15.95 9.47 -1.67
N ALA A 146 16.38 10.32 -2.57
CA ALA A 146 15.79 10.43 -3.91
C ALA A 146 16.24 9.24 -4.77
N SER A 147 15.56 8.10 -4.67
CA SER A 147 15.80 6.94 -5.54
C SER A 147 14.50 6.21 -5.88
N PRO A 148 14.37 5.63 -7.09
CA PRO A 148 13.20 4.84 -7.47
C PRO A 148 12.87 3.72 -6.47
N THR A 149 13.91 3.04 -5.98
CA THR A 149 13.79 1.97 -4.97
C THR A 149 13.21 2.48 -3.65
N TRP A 150 13.59 3.68 -3.20
CA TRP A 150 13.05 4.27 -1.99
C TRP A 150 11.60 4.71 -2.18
N PHE A 151 11.26 5.35 -3.30
CA PHE A 151 9.89 5.74 -3.62
C PHE A 151 8.96 4.52 -3.67
N ALA A 152 9.41 3.44 -4.31
CA ALA A 152 8.66 2.19 -4.37
C ALA A 152 8.47 1.55 -2.98
N ALA A 153 9.51 1.52 -2.15
CA ALA A 153 9.44 1.01 -0.79
C ALA A 153 8.50 1.82 0.11
N ILE A 154 8.61 3.15 0.09
CA ILE A 154 7.72 4.03 0.87
C ILE A 154 6.28 3.93 0.40
N SER A 155 6.06 3.91 -0.91
CA SER A 155 4.74 3.67 -1.48
C SER A 155 4.17 2.32 -1.02
N LEU A 156 4.99 1.27 -0.98
CA LEU A 156 4.56 -0.06 -0.51
C LEU A 156 4.12 -0.05 0.95
N VAL A 157 4.93 0.56 1.83
CA VAL A 157 4.59 0.66 3.25
C VAL A 157 3.32 1.45 3.46
N ALA A 158 3.19 2.60 2.79
CA ALA A 158 1.99 3.42 2.92
C ALA A 158 0.73 2.60 2.61
N ASP A 159 0.78 1.76 1.57
CA ASP A 159 -0.34 0.87 1.22
C ASP A 159 -0.54 -0.26 2.24
N LEU A 160 0.54 -0.82 2.81
CA LEU A 160 0.45 -1.83 3.88
C LEU A 160 -0.19 -1.26 5.15
N VAL A 161 0.23 -0.07 5.58
CA VAL A 161 -0.33 0.66 6.73
C VAL A 161 -1.79 1.00 6.49
N SER A 162 -2.12 1.45 5.28
CA SER A 162 -3.51 1.77 4.89
C SER A 162 -4.39 0.51 4.89
N SER A 163 -3.86 -0.63 4.41
CA SER A 163 -4.59 -1.89 4.26
C SER A 163 -4.77 -2.65 5.57
N ALA A 164 -3.85 -2.53 6.52
CA ALA A 164 -3.87 -3.30 7.76
C ALA A 164 -5.09 -2.99 8.66
N ILE A 165 -5.60 -1.75 8.62
CA ILE A 165 -6.74 -1.30 9.44
C ILE A 165 -7.90 -0.90 8.52
N THR A 166 -8.42 -1.85 7.76
CA THR A 166 -9.52 -1.65 6.78
C THR A 166 -10.85 -2.24 7.24
N SER A 167 -10.85 -3.45 7.82
CA SER A 167 -12.04 -4.08 8.42
C SER A 167 -12.18 -3.72 9.90
N ASN A 168 -13.38 -3.88 10.49
CA ASN A 168 -13.62 -3.70 11.92
C ASN A 168 -12.55 -4.47 12.74
N PRO A 169 -11.56 -3.78 13.33
CA PRO A 169 -10.37 -4.42 13.91
C PRO A 169 -10.73 -5.27 15.13
N PHE A 170 -11.87 -4.96 15.77
CA PHE A 170 -12.41 -5.71 16.88
C PHE A 170 -13.44 -6.76 16.47
N SER A 171 -13.75 -6.94 15.19
CA SER A 171 -14.76 -7.94 14.77
C SER A 171 -14.40 -9.38 15.19
N SER A 172 -13.10 -9.72 15.24
CA SER A 172 -12.60 -10.99 15.80
C SER A 172 -12.49 -10.98 17.32
N LEU A 173 -12.62 -9.81 17.95
CA LEU A 173 -12.43 -9.56 19.38
C LEU A 173 -13.74 -9.31 20.13
N VAL A 174 -14.86 -9.16 19.42
CA VAL A 174 -16.19 -9.19 20.03
C VAL A 174 -16.46 -10.63 20.49
N SER A 175 -15.87 -10.99 21.63
CA SER A 175 -16.50 -11.96 22.51
C SER A 175 -17.87 -11.39 22.92
N PRO A 176 -18.88 -12.25 23.16
CA PRO A 176 -20.18 -11.81 23.67
C PRO A 176 -20.10 -11.03 25.01
N SER A 177 -18.91 -10.94 25.63
CA SER A 177 -18.65 -10.25 26.90
C SER A 177 -18.48 -8.72 26.82
N GLN A 178 -18.36 -8.09 25.64
CA GLN A 178 -18.18 -6.63 25.47
C GLN A 178 -16.97 -5.99 26.22
N ASP A 179 -16.04 -6.80 26.71
CA ASP A 179 -14.79 -6.32 27.29
C ASP A 179 -13.75 -6.05 26.18
N PRO A 180 -12.95 -4.97 26.28
CA PRO A 180 -11.84 -4.75 25.34
C PRO A 180 -10.75 -5.81 25.50
N PRO A 181 -9.96 -6.08 24.44
CA PRO A 181 -8.77 -6.92 24.57
C PRO A 181 -7.78 -6.28 25.56
N SER A 182 -6.99 -7.13 26.22
CA SER A 182 -5.89 -6.66 27.07
C SER A 182 -4.87 -5.83 26.25
N LEU A 183 -4.27 -4.81 26.86
CA LEU A 183 -3.18 -4.03 26.27
C LEU A 183 -1.98 -4.91 25.88
N ASP A 184 -1.73 -5.95 26.67
CA ASP A 184 -0.64 -6.92 26.44
C ASP A 184 -1.03 -8.05 25.48
N SER A 185 -2.26 -8.02 24.92
CA SER A 185 -2.67 -9.02 23.94
C SER A 185 -1.85 -8.90 22.66
N LEU A 186 -1.53 -10.05 22.06
CA LEU A 186 -0.78 -10.12 20.82
C LEU A 186 -1.47 -9.31 19.72
N GLU A 187 -2.80 -9.32 19.69
CA GLU A 187 -3.61 -8.64 18.70
C GLU A 187 -3.47 -7.11 18.78
N VAL A 188 -3.55 -6.52 19.99
CA VAL A 188 -3.35 -5.07 20.19
C VAL A 188 -1.94 -4.67 19.79
N GLN A 189 -0.93 -5.45 20.19
CA GLN A 189 0.47 -5.20 19.84
C GLN A 189 0.71 -5.30 18.32
N CYS A 190 0.08 -6.26 17.64
CA CYS A 190 0.13 -6.37 16.19
C CYS A 190 -0.51 -5.17 15.50
N MET A 191 -1.67 -4.69 15.98
CA MET A 191 -2.32 -3.49 15.42
C MET A 191 -1.45 -2.24 15.58
N LEU A 192 -0.86 -2.05 16.77
CA LEU A 192 0.10 -0.96 17.03
C LEU A 192 1.25 -1.01 16.02
N LYS A 193 1.88 -2.16 15.85
CA LYS A 193 2.98 -2.36 14.89
C LYS A 193 2.58 -2.16 13.43
N CYS A 194 1.30 -2.28 13.07
CA CYS A 194 0.83 -2.00 11.72
C CYS A 194 0.66 -0.50 11.45
N ILE A 195 0.32 0.29 12.48
CA ILE A 195 0.16 1.75 12.38
C ILE A 195 1.51 2.44 12.55
N VAL A 196 2.30 1.95 13.51
CA VAL A 196 3.58 2.50 13.96
C VAL A 196 4.68 1.44 13.86
N PRO A 197 5.06 0.99 12.64
CA PRO A 197 6.08 -0.04 12.55
C PRO A 197 7.45 0.54 12.93
N ARG A 198 8.27 -0.24 13.62
CA ARG A 198 9.57 0.21 14.18
C ARG A 198 10.52 0.78 13.14
N ALA A 199 10.45 0.29 11.91
CA ALA A 199 11.26 0.77 10.80
C ALA A 199 10.94 2.23 10.42
N PHE A 200 9.81 2.77 10.88
CA PHE A 200 9.36 4.15 10.69
C PHE A 200 9.44 4.88 12.02
N SER A 201 10.59 5.48 12.29
CA SER A 201 10.78 6.29 13.49
C SER A 201 10.52 7.78 13.22
N ARG A 202 10.25 8.54 14.28
CA ARG A 202 10.22 10.01 14.23
C ARG A 202 11.46 10.59 13.54
N MET A 203 12.63 9.99 13.77
CA MET A 203 13.88 10.40 13.14
C MET A 203 13.81 10.28 11.61
N VAL A 204 13.40 9.10 11.10
CA VAL A 204 13.27 8.85 9.66
C VAL A 204 12.26 9.80 9.03
N ILE A 205 11.12 10.04 9.68
CA ILE A 205 10.10 10.98 9.21
C ILE A 205 10.66 12.40 9.17
N ASN A 206 11.25 12.90 10.26
CA ASN A 206 11.81 14.25 10.31
C ASN A 206 12.87 14.45 9.23
N ARG A 207 13.75 13.47 8.99
CA ARG A 207 14.76 13.55 7.92
C ARG A 207 14.14 13.61 6.53
N GLY A 208 13.10 12.83 6.27
CA GLY A 208 12.39 12.86 4.98
C GLY A 208 11.60 14.15 4.75
N LEU A 209 10.95 14.66 5.80
CA LEU A 209 10.25 15.95 5.79
C LEU A 209 11.20 17.15 5.59
N LEU A 210 12.42 17.08 6.11
CA LEU A 210 13.44 18.11 5.94
C LEU A 210 14.33 17.92 4.70
N HIS A 211 14.08 16.89 3.90
CA HIS A 211 14.88 16.57 2.73
C HIS A 211 14.86 17.71 1.69
N SER A 212 15.86 17.84 0.83
CA SER A 212 15.90 18.88 -0.21
C SER A 212 14.89 18.60 -1.34
N ASP A 213 14.82 17.35 -1.78
CA ASP A 213 13.90 16.84 -2.81
C ASP A 213 12.43 16.84 -2.36
N SER A 214 11.54 17.40 -3.18
CA SER A 214 10.10 17.51 -2.90
C SER A 214 9.34 16.18 -2.97
N LEU A 215 9.77 15.23 -3.80
CA LEU A 215 9.18 13.90 -3.88
C LEU A 215 9.51 13.09 -2.62
N VAL A 216 10.71 13.27 -2.05
CA VAL A 216 11.06 12.67 -0.76
C VAL A 216 10.17 13.20 0.35
N LYS A 217 9.96 14.53 0.42
CA LYS A 217 8.99 15.14 1.34
C LYS A 217 7.60 14.57 1.16
N HIS A 218 7.14 14.46 -0.09
CA HIS A 218 5.83 13.92 -0.42
C HIS A 218 5.68 12.46 0.03
N GLY A 219 6.67 11.61 -0.22
CA GLY A 219 6.67 10.21 0.23
C GLY A 219 6.56 10.09 1.75
N SER A 220 7.33 10.90 2.48
CA SER A 220 7.28 10.93 3.96
C SER A 220 5.93 11.46 4.47
N LEU A 221 5.36 12.48 3.83
CA LEU A 221 4.03 13.00 4.16
C LEU A 221 2.93 11.97 3.89
N ARG A 222 2.98 11.26 2.75
CA ARG A 222 2.02 10.20 2.43
C ARG A 222 2.04 9.10 3.48
N LEU A 223 3.22 8.64 3.88
CA LEU A 223 3.35 7.62 4.92
C LEU A 223 2.76 8.10 6.25
N LEU A 224 3.11 9.32 6.69
CA LEU A 224 2.56 9.92 7.91
C LEU A 224 1.03 10.03 7.84
N LEU A 225 0.50 10.45 6.70
CA LEU A 225 -0.94 10.56 6.47
C LEU A 225 -1.64 9.20 6.59
N GLU A 226 -1.11 8.14 5.98
CA GLU A 226 -1.72 6.81 6.06
C GLU A 226 -1.66 6.23 7.48
N ALA A 227 -0.57 6.46 8.23
CA ALA A 227 -0.51 6.10 9.65
C ALA A 227 -1.58 6.82 10.47
N LEU A 228 -1.75 8.13 10.26
CA LEU A 228 -2.77 8.93 10.96
C LEU A 228 -4.20 8.51 10.61
N LYS A 229 -4.47 8.22 9.33
CA LYS A 229 -5.77 7.69 8.90
C LYS A 229 -6.06 6.33 9.54
N SER A 230 -5.08 5.43 9.56
CA SER A 230 -5.24 4.11 10.17
C SER A 230 -5.46 4.21 11.68
N LEU A 231 -4.77 5.12 12.38
CA LEU A 231 -5.08 5.44 13.77
C LEU A 231 -6.51 5.96 13.93
N ALA A 232 -6.94 6.92 13.12
CA ALA A 232 -8.29 7.49 13.22
C ALA A 232 -9.38 6.41 13.07
N ARG A 233 -9.26 5.54 12.06
CA ARG A 233 -10.20 4.41 11.86
C ARG A 233 -10.25 3.48 13.08
N LEU A 234 -9.10 3.24 13.72
CA LEU A 234 -9.01 2.41 14.91
C LEU A 234 -9.68 3.07 16.13
N LEU A 235 -9.42 4.36 16.35
CA LEU A 235 -10.04 5.13 17.43
C LEU A 235 -11.56 5.18 17.26
N ASP A 236 -12.04 5.39 16.03
CA ASP A 236 -13.47 5.35 15.72
C ASP A 236 -14.07 3.96 15.98
N ALA A 237 -13.32 2.89 15.72
CA ALA A 237 -13.75 1.53 16.02
C ALA A 237 -13.84 1.27 17.53
N ILE A 238 -12.90 1.80 18.32
CA ILE A 238 -12.95 1.77 19.78
C ILE A 238 -14.18 2.53 20.29
N ASP A 239 -14.42 3.75 19.78
CA ASP A 239 -15.54 4.58 20.20
C ASP A 239 -16.90 3.92 19.89
N ARG A 240 -17.01 3.22 18.75
CA ARG A 240 -18.20 2.41 18.42
C ARG A 240 -18.37 1.17 19.30
N ALA A 241 -17.27 0.57 19.77
CA ALA A 241 -17.30 -0.65 20.59
C ALA A 241 -17.51 -0.35 22.08
N SER A 242 -17.27 0.88 22.52
CA SER A 242 -17.39 1.29 23.91
C SER A 242 -18.86 1.39 24.35
N SER A 243 -19.38 0.35 24.99
CA SER A 243 -20.67 0.38 25.70
C SER A 243 -20.47 0.75 27.18
N SER A 244 -21.53 1.24 27.84
CA SER A 244 -21.45 1.99 29.10
C SER A 244 -20.84 1.26 30.31
N ARG A 245 -20.68 -0.08 30.27
CA ARG A 245 -20.21 -0.88 31.43
C ARG A 245 -18.69 -1.05 31.52
N THR A 246 -17.94 -0.78 30.44
CA THR A 246 -16.48 -1.03 30.37
C THR A 246 -15.68 0.19 29.89
N LEU A 247 -16.27 1.39 29.96
CA LEU A 247 -15.75 2.65 29.43
C LEU A 247 -14.28 2.93 29.81
N GLN A 248 -13.89 2.69 31.06
CA GLN A 248 -12.53 2.99 31.53
C GLN A 248 -11.46 2.15 30.81
N ARG A 249 -11.70 0.87 30.55
CA ARG A 249 -10.73 -0.01 29.86
C ARG A 249 -10.58 0.37 28.38
N TRP A 250 -11.68 0.72 27.73
CA TRP A 250 -11.67 1.24 26.36
C TRP A 250 -10.94 2.58 26.26
N VAL A 251 -11.11 3.47 27.25
CA VAL A 251 -10.37 4.73 27.34
C VAL A 251 -8.87 4.48 27.51
N SER A 252 -8.46 3.55 28.36
CA SER A 252 -7.04 3.19 28.50
C SER A 252 -6.46 2.63 27.20
N LEU A 253 -7.18 1.74 26.51
CA LEU A 253 -6.76 1.24 25.19
C LEU A 253 -6.61 2.36 24.16
N LYS A 254 -7.56 3.30 24.13
CA LYS A 254 -7.52 4.48 23.26
C LYS A 254 -6.28 5.35 23.55
N GLN A 255 -6.00 5.59 24.82
CA GLN A 255 -4.85 6.38 25.27
C GLN A 255 -3.52 5.72 24.88
N GLU A 256 -3.42 4.40 24.95
CA GLU A 256 -2.22 3.65 24.55
C GLU A 256 -1.91 3.84 23.06
N PHE A 257 -2.91 3.63 22.18
CA PHE A 257 -2.74 3.86 20.75
C PHE A 257 -2.33 5.30 20.42
N GLN A 258 -2.90 6.27 21.13
CA GLN A 258 -2.53 7.68 20.98
C GLN A 258 -1.11 7.98 21.49
N HIS A 259 -0.70 7.37 22.61
CA HIS A 259 0.62 7.54 23.20
C HIS A 259 1.71 7.03 22.26
N GLU A 260 1.58 5.78 21.80
CA GLU A 260 2.54 5.15 20.90
C GLU A 260 2.63 5.88 19.56
N THR A 261 1.49 6.30 18.99
CA THR A 261 1.52 7.05 17.73
C THR A 261 2.13 8.45 17.90
N ARG A 262 1.99 9.08 19.07
CA ARG A 262 2.60 10.39 19.37
C ARG A 262 4.12 10.31 19.35
N ALA A 263 4.72 9.18 19.73
CA ALA A 263 6.17 8.97 19.63
C ALA A 263 6.67 9.06 18.18
N LEU A 264 5.82 8.74 17.22
CA LEU A 264 6.11 8.74 15.78
C LEU A 264 5.93 10.12 15.12
N LEU A 265 5.05 10.98 15.67
CA LEU A 265 4.74 12.28 15.10
C LEU A 265 6.00 13.13 14.92
N PRO A 266 6.13 13.86 13.80
CA PRO A 266 7.24 14.78 13.59
C PRO A 266 7.22 15.91 14.62
N ASP A 267 8.37 16.55 14.79
CA ASP A 267 8.45 17.74 15.65
C ASP A 267 7.55 18.85 15.06
N PRO A 268 6.72 19.55 15.86
CA PRO A 268 5.87 20.62 15.37
C PRO A 268 6.63 21.69 14.57
N GLN A 269 7.88 21.98 14.94
CA GLN A 269 8.74 22.92 14.22
C GLN A 269 9.10 22.43 12.82
N VAL A 270 9.24 21.11 12.62
CA VAL A 270 9.46 20.52 11.28
C VAL A 270 8.25 20.75 10.38
N LEU A 271 7.03 20.59 10.91
CA LEU A 271 5.80 20.85 10.19
C LEU A 271 5.64 22.34 9.84
N LEU A 272 5.91 23.25 10.79
CA LEU A 272 5.86 24.69 10.55
C LEU A 272 6.89 25.15 9.50
N LYS A 273 8.12 24.60 9.55
CA LYS A 273 9.16 24.85 8.55
C LYS A 273 8.76 24.34 7.16
N LEU A 274 8.10 23.19 7.09
CA LEU A 274 7.55 22.67 5.85
C LEU A 274 6.47 23.58 5.27
N LEU A 275 5.49 23.99 6.09
CA LEU A 275 4.40 24.86 5.68
C LEU A 275 4.92 26.21 5.17
N SER A 276 5.83 26.86 5.90
CA SER A 276 6.46 28.11 5.49
C SER A 276 7.26 27.97 4.18
N SER A 277 7.95 26.84 3.98
CA SER A 277 8.63 26.56 2.71
C SER A 277 7.64 26.43 1.55
N LEU A 278 6.50 25.76 1.77
CA LEU A 278 5.48 25.54 0.74
C LEU A 278 4.74 26.84 0.38
N THR A 279 4.37 27.66 1.38
CA THR A 279 3.73 28.96 1.14
C THR A 279 4.66 29.93 0.43
N SER A 280 5.97 29.92 0.76
CA SER A 280 6.98 30.69 0.03
C SER A 280 7.06 30.29 -1.45
N ILE A 281 7.08 28.99 -1.76
CA ILE A 281 7.10 28.48 -3.14
C ILE A 281 5.83 28.91 -3.89
N HIS A 282 4.65 28.76 -3.27
CA HIS A 282 3.38 29.16 -3.88
C HIS A 282 3.34 30.67 -4.20
N SER A 283 3.84 31.51 -3.28
CA SER A 283 3.94 32.95 -3.49
C SER A 283 4.89 33.34 -4.63
N LYS A 284 5.98 32.59 -4.84
CA LYS A 284 6.93 32.82 -5.93
C LYS A 284 6.38 32.36 -7.27
N ALA A 285 5.72 31.19 -7.32
CA ALA A 285 5.07 30.66 -8.52
C ALA A 285 3.95 31.60 -9.03
N SER A 286 3.13 32.13 -8.12
CA SER A 286 2.09 33.12 -8.41
C SER A 286 2.67 34.46 -8.92
N LYS A 287 3.80 34.92 -8.37
CA LYS A 287 4.49 36.14 -8.85
C LYS A 287 5.13 35.96 -10.23
N THR A 288 5.54 34.75 -10.59
CA THR A 288 6.12 34.47 -11.92
C THR A 288 5.06 34.31 -13.02
N SER A 289 3.87 33.81 -12.71
CA SER A 289 2.75 33.73 -13.67
C SER A 289 2.13 35.11 -13.95
N LEU A 290 2.19 36.05 -13.00
CA LEU A 290 1.71 37.43 -13.19
C LEU A 290 2.69 38.36 -13.95
N LYS A 291 3.89 37.89 -14.31
CA LYS A 291 4.91 38.72 -15.02
C LYS A 291 4.93 38.56 -16.55
N ARG A 292 4.05 37.74 -17.15
CA ARG A 292 3.84 37.72 -18.62
C ARG A 292 2.50 38.34 -19.00
N ALA A 293 2.37 39.65 -18.82
CA ALA A 293 1.44 40.46 -19.59
C ALA A 293 1.86 41.93 -19.53
N ARG A 294 1.88 42.57 -20.71
CA ARG A 294 2.07 44.00 -20.99
C ARG A 294 3.50 44.55 -20.85
N LYS A 295 4.11 44.81 -22.01
CA LYS A 295 4.30 46.17 -22.55
C LYS A 295 4.95 46.11 -23.94
N SER A 296 4.21 46.53 -24.97
CA SER A 296 4.74 47.22 -26.16
C SER A 296 3.56 47.58 -27.07
N GLU A 297 2.92 48.71 -26.77
CA GLU A 297 2.26 49.55 -27.78
C GLU A 297 2.71 50.96 -27.46
N ASP A 298 3.57 51.50 -28.31
CA ASP A 298 3.69 52.93 -28.61
C ASP A 298 4.44 53.04 -29.94
N LEU A 299 3.70 53.45 -30.97
CA LEU A 299 4.15 53.97 -32.27
C LEU A 299 4.24 55.51 -32.13
N PRO A 300 5.00 56.29 -32.95
CA PRO A 300 4.92 56.19 -34.42
C PRO A 300 6.19 56.52 -35.27
N ASP A 301 6.04 56.17 -36.55
CA ASP A 301 6.46 56.88 -37.78
C ASP A 301 7.87 56.78 -38.44
N VAL A 302 7.80 56.19 -39.65
CA VAL A 302 8.47 56.51 -40.95
C VAL A 302 10.00 56.36 -41.10
N TYR A 303 10.45 55.33 -41.84
CA TYR A 303 11.10 55.43 -43.19
C TYR A 303 11.59 54.06 -43.71
N HIS A 304 11.56 53.92 -45.04
CA HIS A 304 11.89 52.81 -45.94
C HIS A 304 13.12 51.93 -45.65
N ARG A 305 13.07 50.63 -46.01
CA ARG A 305 13.61 50.06 -47.29
C ARG A 305 13.92 48.54 -47.17
N ASP A 306 13.35 47.77 -48.10
CA ASP A 306 13.75 46.47 -48.69
C ASP A 306 14.46 45.39 -47.84
N LYS A 307 13.88 44.17 -47.78
CA LYS A 307 14.21 43.05 -48.69
C LYS A 307 13.50 41.74 -48.32
N VAL A 308 12.98 41.14 -49.38
CA VAL A 308 12.36 39.82 -49.58
C VAL A 308 13.25 38.63 -49.13
N LYS A 309 12.65 37.59 -48.51
CA LYS A 309 12.68 36.17 -49.01
C LYS A 309 11.81 35.19 -48.19
N LYS A 310 11.04 34.38 -48.97
CA LYS A 310 10.15 33.22 -48.67
C LYS A 310 10.85 32.10 -47.86
N LEU A 311 10.20 31.17 -47.14
CA LEU A 311 9.19 30.11 -47.46
C LEU A 311 8.55 29.62 -46.12
N LYS A 312 7.23 29.43 -45.90
CA LYS A 312 6.21 28.42 -46.32
C LYS A 312 6.40 26.93 -45.91
N SER A 313 5.60 26.45 -44.95
CA SER A 313 4.73 25.22 -44.95
C SER A 313 4.05 25.06 -43.56
N ASP A 314 2.76 25.37 -43.38
CA ASP A 314 1.52 24.54 -43.53
C ASP A 314 1.32 23.46 -42.43
N THR A 315 0.48 23.76 -41.41
CA THR A 315 -0.87 23.20 -41.08
C THR A 315 -0.81 21.81 -40.41
N VAL A 316 -1.39 21.52 -39.23
CA VAL A 316 -2.84 21.48 -38.92
C VAL A 316 -3.09 21.60 -37.41
N ASN A 317 -4.12 22.39 -37.09
CA ASN A 317 -4.73 22.65 -35.79
C ASN A 317 -5.71 21.53 -35.39
N GLY A 318 -5.91 21.28 -34.09
CA GLY A 318 -6.92 20.35 -33.59
C GLY A 318 -6.93 20.20 -32.07
N ASP A 319 -7.60 21.16 -31.43
CA ASP A 319 -7.95 21.31 -30.01
C ASP A 319 -8.17 20.04 -29.17
N PHE A 320 -7.62 20.05 -27.94
CA PHE A 320 -8.32 19.61 -26.72
C PHE A 320 -7.79 20.38 -25.49
N ASP A 321 -8.43 21.50 -25.17
CA ASP A 321 -8.25 22.22 -23.91
C ASP A 321 -9.01 21.48 -22.78
N ILE A 322 -8.30 20.99 -21.77
CA ILE A 322 -8.91 20.48 -20.53
C ILE A 322 -8.92 21.62 -19.51
N ILE A 323 -10.10 22.20 -19.30
CA ILE A 323 -10.39 23.14 -18.21
C ILE A 323 -10.64 22.33 -16.93
N ILE A 324 -9.74 22.41 -15.96
CA ILE A 324 -10.03 21.97 -14.58
C ILE A 324 -10.42 23.20 -13.76
N SER A 325 -11.73 23.39 -13.60
CA SER A 325 -12.28 24.42 -12.73
C SER A 325 -12.11 24.00 -11.26
N GLY A 326 -11.28 24.74 -10.52
CA GLY A 326 -11.13 24.59 -9.08
C GLY A 326 -12.35 25.16 -8.36
N ILE A 327 -12.96 24.35 -7.48
CA ILE A 327 -13.96 24.78 -6.52
C ILE A 327 -13.20 25.43 -5.35
N SER A 328 -13.32 26.76 -5.20
CA SER A 328 -13.00 27.44 -3.95
C SER A 328 -14.28 27.54 -3.12
N THR A 329 -14.29 26.94 -1.94
CA THR A 329 -15.22 27.30 -0.87
C THR A 329 -14.47 28.22 0.08
N ASP A 330 -14.79 29.51 0.05
CA ASP A 330 -14.48 30.43 1.15
C ASP A 330 -15.77 30.76 1.91
N SER A 331 -15.57 30.91 3.21
CA SER A 331 -16.55 30.97 4.28
C SER A 331 -17.30 32.31 4.40
N ASP A 332 -18.36 32.23 5.22
CA ASP A 332 -18.84 33.21 6.20
C ASP A 332 -20.16 33.97 5.93
N MET A 333 -21.16 33.55 6.72
CA MET A 333 -22.06 34.33 7.58
C MET A 333 -22.42 35.77 7.16
N LEU A 334 -23.72 36.01 6.92
CA LEU A 334 -24.59 36.91 7.72
C LEU A 334 -25.93 37.15 6.98
N TYR A 335 -27.02 36.62 7.54
CA TYR A 335 -28.26 37.28 7.99
C TYR A 335 -29.29 36.21 8.36
#